data_AF-A0A645BNE5-F1
#
_entry.id   AF-A0A645BNE5-F1
#
_cell.length_a   1.000
_cell.length_b   1.000
_cell.length_c   1.000
_cell.angle_alpha   90.00
_cell.angle_beta   90.00
_cell.angle_gamma   90.00
#
_symmetry.space_group_name_H-M   'P 1'
#
loop_
_entity.id
_entity.type
_entity.pdbx_description
1 polymer ?
#
loop_
_entity_poly.entity_id
_entity_poly.type
_entity_poly.pdbx_seq_one_letter_code
_entity_poly.pdbx_strand_id
1 'polypeptide(L)'
;MLGFLGTVIGMIGAFDAIEAAGDISPNLVAGGIKVALITTVTGLIVAIILQIFYNYLIAKIDGIVVTMEDASISLIDILVKAKK
;
A
#
# COMPACT_ATOMS: atom_id res chain seq x y z
N MET A 1 6.24 2.26 1.85
CA MET A 1 7.64 2.76 1.96
C MET A 1 8.13 3.49 0.70
N LEU A 2 7.50 3.33 -0.48
CA LEU A 2 7.90 4.04 -1.70
C LEU A 2 7.87 5.58 -1.56
N GLY A 3 6.86 6.15 -0.88
CA GLY A 3 6.80 7.60 -0.65
C GLY A 3 7.97 8.13 0.19
N PHE A 4 8.43 7.36 1.19
CA PHE A 4 9.58 7.72 2.01
C PHE A 4 10.89 7.68 1.21
N LEU A 5 11.06 6.68 0.33
CA LEU A 5 12.20 6.64 -0.59
C LEU A 5 12.22 7.88 -1.50
N GLY A 6 11.06 8.26 -2.04
CA GLY A 6 10.89 9.47 -2.85
C GLY A 6 11.27 10.76 -2.10
N THR A 7 10.95 10.86 -0.81
CA THR A 7 11.38 12.01 0.01
C THR A 7 12.89 12.10 0.18
N VAL A 8 13.56 10.96 0.39
CA VAL A 8 15.01 10.92 0.55
C VAL A 8 15.69 11.31 -0.76
N ILE A 9 15.23 10.78 -1.89
CA ILE A 9 15.76 11.13 -3.22
C ILE A 9 15.54 12.63 -3.54
N GLY A 10 14.36 13.17 -3.24
CA GLY A 10 14.06 14.59 -3.46
C GLY A 10 14.92 15.52 -2.62
N MET A 11 15.22 15.14 -1.38
CA MET A 11 16.12 15.89 -0.51
C MET A 11 17.58 15.78 -0.95
N ILE A 12 18.04 14.62 -1.42
CA ILE A 12 19.40 14.47 -1.99
C ILE A 12 19.59 15.43 -3.17
N GLY A 13 18.66 15.44 -4.13
CA GLY A 13 18.73 16.37 -5.26
C GLY A 13 18.64 17.85 -4.86
N ALA A 14 17.97 18.16 -3.74
CA ALA A 14 17.97 19.51 -3.18
C ALA A 14 19.37 19.92 -2.69
N PHE A 15 20.06 19.03 -1.99
CA PHE A 15 21.41 19.27 -1.47
C PHE A 15 22.46 19.31 -2.58
N ASP A 16 22.34 18.46 -3.60
CA ASP A 16 23.22 18.49 -4.78
C ASP A 16 23.12 19.84 -5.51
N ALA A 17 21.92 20.41 -5.59
CA ALA A 17 21.71 21.72 -6.20
C ALA A 17 22.37 22.84 -5.38
N ILE A 18 22.28 22.78 -4.04
CA ILE A 18 22.94 23.73 -3.14
C ILE A 18 24.46 23.64 -3.29
N GLU A 19 25.01 22.44 -3.34
CA GLU A 19 26.46 22.21 -3.54
C GLU A 19 26.94 22.80 -4.87
N ALA A 20 26.19 22.56 -5.96
CA ALA A 20 26.54 23.07 -7.28
C ALA A 20 26.41 24.60 -7.41
N ALA A 21 25.46 25.22 -6.71
CA ALA A 21 25.25 26.67 -6.75
C ALA A 21 26.24 27.45 -5.87
N GLY A 22 26.85 26.80 -4.86
CA GLY A 22 27.76 27.45 -3.91
C GLY A 22 27.10 28.51 -3.02
N ASP A 23 25.77 28.67 -3.11
CA ASP A 23 24.96 29.60 -2.35
C ASP A 23 23.63 28.94 -1.94
N ILE A 24 23.19 29.20 -0.72
CA ILE A 24 21.97 28.63 -0.15
C ILE A 24 20.82 29.58 -0.48
N SER A 25 20.38 29.58 -1.74
CA SER A 25 19.18 30.34 -2.09
C SER A 25 17.92 29.57 -1.66
N PRO A 26 16.99 30.19 -0.92
CA PRO A 26 15.76 29.52 -0.45
C PRO A 26 14.89 28.93 -1.58
N ASN A 27 14.95 29.53 -2.78
CA ASN A 27 14.25 29.04 -3.96
C ASN A 27 14.77 27.67 -4.43
N LEU A 28 16.06 27.40 -4.28
CA LEU A 28 16.68 26.15 -4.71
C LEU A 28 16.23 24.99 -3.82
N VAL A 29 16.20 25.22 -2.51
CA VAL A 29 15.75 24.24 -1.51
C VAL A 29 14.24 23.96 -1.63
N ALA A 30 13.45 25.01 -1.91
CA ALA A 30 12.00 24.89 -2.08
C ALA A 30 11.62 23.93 -3.24
N GLY A 31 12.42 23.87 -4.30
CA GLY A 31 12.23 22.94 -5.41
C GLY A 31 12.32 21.47 -4.97
N GLY A 32 13.39 21.10 -4.24
CA GLY A 32 13.59 19.73 -3.77
C GLY A 32 12.56 19.29 -2.72
N ILE A 33 12.18 20.19 -1.81
CA ILE A 33 11.12 19.94 -0.82
C ILE A 33 9.78 19.69 -1.53
N LYS A 34 9.45 20.47 -2.57
CA LYS A 34 8.22 20.26 -3.35
C LYS A 34 8.16 18.86 -3.97
N VAL A 35 9.27 18.39 -4.54
CA VAL A 35 9.35 17.03 -5.11
C VAL A 35 9.17 15.97 -4.02
N ALA A 36 9.84 16.12 -2.87
CA ALA A 36 9.68 15.22 -1.74
C ALA A 36 8.22 15.13 -1.26
N LEU A 37 7.51 16.26 -1.16
CA LEU A 37 6.10 16.29 -0.77
C LEU A 37 5.17 15.62 -1.79
N ILE A 38 5.38 15.86 -3.09
CA ILE A 38 4.57 15.24 -4.14
C ILE A 38 4.71 13.72 -4.11
N THR A 39 5.92 13.19 -3.99
CA THR A 39 6.15 11.73 -3.94
C THR A 39 5.49 11.08 -2.72
N THR A 40 5.41 11.79 -1.60
CA THR A 40 4.69 11.32 -0.40
C THR A 40 3.19 11.21 -0.66
N VAL A 41 2.59 12.26 -1.24
CA VAL A 41 1.16 12.28 -1.57
C VAL A 41 0.82 11.17 -2.55
N THR A 42 1.61 10.99 -3.61
CA THR A 42 1.42 9.90 -4.57
C THR A 42 1.52 8.53 -3.89
N GLY A 43 2.48 8.35 -2.99
CA GLY A 43 2.62 7.10 -2.21
C GLY A 43 1.40 6.80 -1.34
N LEU A 44 0.80 7.83 -0.73
CA LEU A 44 -0.43 7.68 0.07
C LEU A 44 -1.65 7.33 -0.79
N ILE A 45 -1.80 7.97 -1.96
CA ILE A 45 -2.91 7.66 -2.89
C ILE A 45 -2.87 6.18 -3.31
N VAL A 46 -1.69 5.69 -3.71
CA VAL A 46 -1.52 4.28 -4.09
C VAL A 46 -1.79 3.35 -2.91
N ALA A 47 -1.33 3.70 -1.71
CA ALA A 47 -1.58 2.90 -0.51
C ALA A 47 -3.07 2.78 -0.16
N ILE A 48 -3.83 3.88 -0.27
CA ILE A 48 -5.28 3.89 -0.01
C ILE A 48 -6.00 2.97 -1.00
N ILE A 49 -5.68 3.08 -2.30
CA ILE A 49 -6.29 2.23 -3.34
C ILE A 49 -5.99 0.75 -3.06
N LEU A 50 -4.73 0.41 -2.77
CA LEU A 50 -4.35 -0.96 -2.43
C LEU A 50 -5.05 -1.49 -1.19
N GLN A 51 -5.24 -0.66 -0.16
CA GLN A 51 -5.95 -1.07 1.06
C GLN A 51 -7.41 -1.44 0.77
N ILE A 52 -8.08 -0.68 -0.09
CA ILE A 52 -9.47 -0.96 -0.51
C ILE A 52 -9.53 -2.32 -1.23
N PHE A 53 -8.63 -2.55 -2.19
CA PHE A 53 -8.56 -3.82 -2.91
C PHE A 53 -8.22 -5.00 -1.99
N TYR A 54 -7.29 -4.82 -1.07
CA TYR A 54 -6.93 -5.84 -0.09
C TYR A 54 -8.14 -6.25 0.76
N ASN A 55 -8.88 -5.28 1.30
CA ASN A 55 -10.08 -5.55 2.10
C ASN A 55 -11.16 -6.27 1.27
N TYR A 56 -11.34 -5.90 0.00
CA TYR A 56 -12.26 -6.59 -0.90
C TYR A 56 -11.87 -8.05 -1.13
N LEU A 57 -10.58 -8.32 -1.35
CA LEU A 57 -10.08 -9.68 -1.54
C LEU A 57 -10.24 -10.53 -0.28
N ILE A 58 -9.96 -9.98 0.90
CA ILE A 58 -10.18 -10.65 2.19
C ILE A 58 -11.66 -11.03 2.35
N ALA A 59 -12.58 -10.07 2.14
CA ALA A 59 -14.01 -10.33 2.24
C ALA A 59 -14.48 -11.44 1.27
N LYS A 60 -13.90 -11.49 0.07
CA LYS A 60 -14.18 -12.56 -0.90
C LYS A 60 -13.65 -13.91 -0.44
N ILE A 61 -12.44 -13.94 0.13
CA ILE A 61 -11.85 -15.17 0.68
C ILE A 61 -12.69 -15.69 1.84
N ASP A 62 -13.10 -14.83 2.76
CA ASP A 62 -13.96 -15.21 3.90
C ASP A 62 -15.27 -15.85 3.42
N GLY A 63 -15.91 -15.29 2.38
CA GLY A 63 -17.11 -15.89 1.79
C GLY A 63 -16.88 -17.30 1.19
N ILE A 64 -15.71 -17.53 0.59
CA ILE A 64 -15.32 -18.86 0.09
C ILE A 64 -15.12 -19.83 1.26
N VAL A 65 -14.48 -19.38 2.34
CA VAL A 65 -14.25 -20.19 3.55
C VAL A 65 -15.58 -20.62 4.16
N VAL A 66 -16.55 -19.72 4.31
CA VAL A 66 -17.90 -20.05 4.80
C VAL A 66 -18.57 -21.13 3.93
N THR A 67 -18.45 -21.00 2.60
CA THR A 67 -19.01 -22.01 1.68
C THR A 67 -18.34 -23.38 1.85
N MET A 68 -17.03 -23.41 2.10
CA MET A 68 -16.29 -24.65 2.37
C MET A 68 -16.68 -25.27 3.71
N GLU A 69 -16.93 -24.46 4.74
CA GLU A 69 -17.43 -24.91 6.04
C GLU A 69 -18.80 -25.57 5.89
N ASP A 70 -19.74 -24.93 5.18
CA ASP A 70 -21.07 -25.47 4.91
C ASP A 70 -21.01 -26.80 4.15
N ALA A 71 -20.16 -26.89 3.12
CA ALA A 71 -19.96 -28.12 2.37
C ALA A 71 -19.39 -29.26 3.24
N SER A 72 -18.48 -28.93 4.17
CA SER A 72 -17.89 -29.90 5.10
C SER A 72 -18.92 -30.42 6.11
N ILE A 73 -19.77 -29.53 6.64
CA ILE A 73 -20.87 -29.92 7.53
C ILE A 73 -21.85 -30.84 6.78
N SER A 74 -22.24 -30.47 5.56
CA SER A 74 -23.13 -31.29 4.74
C SER A 74 -22.56 -32.69 4.47
N LEU A 75 -21.25 -32.79 4.20
CA LEU A 75 -20.58 -34.07 4.03
C LEU A 75 -20.66 -34.94 5.30
N ILE A 76 -20.41 -34.35 6.47
CA ILE A 76 -20.52 -35.06 7.76
C ILE A 76 -21.96 -35.56 7.98
N ASP A 77 -22.96 -34.72 7.72
CA ASP A 77 -24.38 -35.09 7.88
C ASP A 77 -24.76 -36.29 6.99
N ILE A 78 -24.28 -36.33 5.75
CA ILE A 78 -24.51 -37.45 4.83
C ILE A 78 -23.84 -38.72 5.37
N LEU A 79 -22.60 -38.63 5.85
CA LEU A 79 -21.88 -39.79 6.40
C LEU A 79 -22.54 -40.33 7.67
N VAL A 80 -23.05 -39.46 8.55
CA VAL A 80 -23.78 -39.86 9.75
C VAL A 80 -25.09 -40.55 9.37
N LYS A 81 -25.83 -40.02 8.39
CA LYS A 81 -27.07 -40.64 7.89
C LYS A 81 -26.82 -42.00 7.24
N ALA A 82 -25.73 -42.17 6.50
CA ALA A 82 -25.39 -43.44 5.85
C ALA A 82 -24.95 -44.55 6.82
N LYS A 83 -24.58 -44.20 8.06
CA LYS A 83 -24.18 -45.16 9.11
C LYS A 83 -25.35 -45.65 9.97
N LYS A 84 -26.53 -45.04 9.86
CA LYS A 84 -27.79 -45.51 10.46
C LYS A 84 -28.56 -46.38 9.48
#